data_AF-A0A916HTX0-F1
#
_entry.id   AF-A0A916HTX0-F1
#
_cell.length_a   1.000
_cell.length_b   1.000
_cell.length_c   1.000
_cell.angle_alpha   90.00
_cell.angle_beta   90.00
_cell.angle_gamma   90.00
#
_symmetry.space_group_name_H-M   'P 1'
#
loop_
_entity.id
_entity.type
_entity.pdbx_description
1 polymer ?
#
loop_
_entity_poly.entity_id
_entity_poly.type
_entity_poly.pdbx_seq_one_letter_code
_entity_poly.pdbx_strand_id
1 'polypeptide(L)'
;MSLSAIGPGAWLGIALVAAYLAWLGMFFARVRPCVMDALGRRLKVEVRESTNILDAGTYDIEGTGATLPKTGAVYAADLALLVVGTVGVAALVFIPAFLVAESGALLPLEGRITGRSVAMRAVGTATMASAPGKAKLGVEAVNDGREGLRQCRATVDGYTSRNGYLHGSSAWFDLATGERRAVEIALDAVNPPAGEHRFRVKVECANERLAVTDASLRVTASR
;
A
#
# COMPACT_ATOMS: atom_id res chain seq x y z
N MET A 1 -4.44 -13.31 -22.64
CA MET A 1 -4.41 -12.10 -21.79
C MET A 1 -3.71 -11.01 -22.58
N SER A 2 -4.42 -9.95 -22.96
CA SER A 2 -3.78 -8.83 -23.67
C SER A 2 -3.02 -7.96 -22.68
N LEU A 3 -1.77 -7.61 -22.99
CA LEU A 3 -0.93 -6.73 -22.18
C LEU A 3 -1.54 -5.32 -22.00
N SER A 4 -2.57 -4.99 -22.78
CA SER A 4 -3.35 -3.75 -22.73
C SER A 4 -4.26 -3.58 -21.51
N ALA A 5 -4.40 -4.60 -20.65
CA ALA A 5 -5.21 -4.53 -19.43
C ALA A 5 -4.41 -4.30 -18.13
N ILE A 6 -3.07 -4.14 -18.22
CA ILE A 6 -2.23 -3.92 -17.05
C ILE A 6 -2.27 -2.43 -16.66
N GLY A 7 -2.89 -2.13 -15.53
CA GLY A 7 -2.97 -0.77 -14.99
C GLY A 7 -1.59 -0.20 -14.59
N PRO A 8 -1.44 1.13 -14.54
CA PRO A 8 -0.23 1.81 -14.07
C PRO A 8 0.32 1.30 -12.73
N GLY A 9 -0.54 0.98 -11.76
CA GLY A 9 -0.11 0.42 -10.48
C GLY A 9 0.58 -0.94 -10.64
N ALA A 10 0.08 -1.79 -11.54
CA ALA A 10 0.69 -3.08 -11.84
C ALA A 10 2.03 -2.92 -12.57
N TRP A 11 2.14 -1.98 -13.52
CA TRP A 11 3.42 -1.65 -14.17
C TRP A 11 4.46 -1.10 -13.19
N LEU A 12 4.04 -0.23 -12.28
CA LEU A 12 4.91 0.25 -11.20
C LEU A 12 5.38 -0.92 -10.33
N GLY A 13 4.48 -1.82 -9.93
CA GLY A 13 4.82 -3.02 -9.17
C GLY A 13 5.86 -3.89 -9.88
N ILE A 14 5.65 -4.18 -11.18
CA ILE A 14 6.60 -4.95 -11.99
C ILE A 14 7.97 -4.27 -12.05
N ALA A 15 8.00 -2.96 -12.30
CA ALA A 15 9.25 -2.19 -12.37
C ALA A 15 10.01 -2.21 -11.04
N LEU A 16 9.30 -2.06 -9.90
CA LEU A 16 9.91 -2.11 -8.57
C LEU A 16 10.46 -3.50 -8.25
N VAL A 17 9.74 -4.57 -8.61
CA VAL A 17 10.24 -5.94 -8.44
C VAL A 17 11.49 -6.18 -9.29
N ALA A 18 11.49 -5.76 -10.55
CA ALA A 18 12.65 -5.90 -11.43
C ALA A 18 13.87 -5.12 -10.89
N ALA A 19 13.65 -3.89 -10.43
CA ALA A 19 14.70 -3.07 -9.82
C ALA A 19 15.23 -3.69 -8.52
N TYR A 20 14.36 -4.26 -7.68
CA TYR A 20 14.76 -4.94 -6.46
C TYR A 20 15.56 -6.22 -6.75
N LEU A 21 15.18 -7.01 -7.75
CA LEU A 21 15.96 -8.18 -8.19
C LEU A 21 17.34 -7.77 -8.72
N ALA A 22 17.42 -6.71 -9.51
CA ALA A 22 18.69 -6.16 -9.98
C ALA A 22 19.56 -5.67 -8.81
N TRP A 23 18.95 -5.03 -7.81
CA TRP A 23 19.62 -4.63 -6.57
C TRP A 23 20.15 -5.85 -5.81
N LEU A 24 19.35 -6.91 -5.62
CA LEU A 24 19.81 -8.13 -4.94
C LEU A 24 21.01 -8.74 -5.67
N GLY A 25 20.96 -8.84 -7.00
CA GLY A 25 22.09 -9.30 -7.81
C GLY A 25 23.34 -8.45 -7.59
N MET A 26 23.22 -7.12 -7.64
CA MET A 26 24.34 -6.20 -7.37
C MET A 26 24.85 -6.31 -5.92
N PHE A 27 23.94 -6.44 -4.96
CA PHE A 27 24.24 -6.49 -3.54
C PHE A 27 25.08 -7.72 -3.21
N PHE A 28 24.63 -8.91 -3.62
CA PHE A 28 25.37 -10.16 -3.39
C PHE A 28 26.66 -10.24 -4.21
N ALA A 29 26.67 -9.76 -5.46
CA ALA A 29 27.86 -9.87 -6.32
C ALA A 29 28.95 -8.83 -6.01
N ARG A 30 28.61 -7.70 -5.37
CA ARG A 30 29.54 -6.56 -5.25
C ARG A 30 29.54 -5.89 -3.89
N VAL A 31 28.37 -5.47 -3.40
CA VAL A 31 28.28 -4.66 -2.18
C VAL A 31 28.70 -5.47 -0.96
N ARG A 32 28.12 -6.66 -0.79
CA ARG A 32 28.39 -7.55 0.33
C ARG A 32 29.85 -8.02 0.37
N PRO A 33 30.44 -8.56 -0.71
CA PRO A 33 31.86 -8.91 -0.73
C PRO A 33 32.76 -7.71 -0.39
N CYS A 34 32.52 -6.54 -0.99
CA CYS A 34 33.34 -5.34 -0.75
C CYS A 34 33.30 -4.88 0.71
N VAL A 35 32.14 -4.93 1.36
CA VAL A 35 32.00 -4.57 2.78
C VAL A 35 32.68 -5.60 3.67
N MET A 36 32.53 -6.90 3.38
CA MET A 36 33.20 -7.96 4.13
C MET A 36 34.72 -7.92 3.98
N ASP A 37 35.24 -7.63 2.79
CA ASP A 37 36.67 -7.40 2.55
C ASP A 37 37.20 -6.18 3.31
N ALA A 38 36.42 -5.10 3.37
CA ALA A 38 36.76 -3.93 4.17
C ALA A 38 36.78 -4.23 5.67
N LEU A 39 35.84 -5.04 6.15
CA LEU A 39 35.79 -5.50 7.54
C LEU A 39 36.98 -6.40 7.88
N GLY A 40 37.31 -7.37 7.02
CA GLY A 40 38.47 -8.25 7.16
C GLY A 40 39.78 -7.46 7.25
N ARG A 41 39.97 -6.47 6.36
CA ARG A 41 41.12 -5.55 6.42
C ARG A 41 41.21 -4.78 7.74
N ARG A 42 40.08 -4.32 8.30
CA ARG A 42 40.06 -3.63 9.60
C ARG A 42 40.37 -4.56 10.77
N LEU A 43 39.88 -5.79 10.72
CA LEU A 43 40.11 -6.80 11.76
C LEU A 43 41.46 -7.53 11.62
N LYS A 44 42.20 -7.24 10.54
CA LYS A 44 43.46 -7.89 10.14
C LYS A 44 43.29 -9.42 10.04
N VAL A 45 42.24 -9.83 9.34
CA VAL A 45 41.89 -11.23 9.12
C VAL A 45 41.42 -11.44 7.68
N GLU A 46 41.61 -12.64 7.17
CA GLU A 46 41.08 -13.03 5.86
C GLU A 46 39.63 -13.49 6.04
N VAL A 47 38.71 -12.78 5.39
CA VAL A 47 37.28 -13.07 5.42
C VAL A 47 36.93 -13.74 4.10
N ARG A 48 36.32 -14.92 4.14
CA ARG A 48 35.91 -15.69 2.96
C ARG A 48 34.47 -16.11 3.05
N GLU A 49 33.81 -16.11 1.91
CA GLU A 49 32.48 -16.69 1.77
C GLU A 49 32.60 -18.21 1.72
N SER A 50 31.87 -18.91 2.58
CA SER A 50 31.84 -20.36 2.58
C SER A 50 31.16 -20.87 1.31
N THR A 51 31.86 -21.78 0.62
CA THR A 51 31.35 -22.51 -0.55
C THR A 51 30.79 -23.88 -0.18
N ASN A 52 30.80 -24.23 1.11
CA ASN A 52 30.34 -25.52 1.58
C ASN A 52 28.80 -25.53 1.65
N ILE A 53 28.18 -26.67 1.35
CA ILE A 53 26.73 -26.75 1.08
C ILE A 53 25.89 -26.41 2.32
N LEU A 54 26.43 -26.65 3.52
CA LEU A 54 25.71 -26.50 4.79
C LEU A 54 25.64 -25.04 5.29
N ASP A 55 26.53 -24.19 4.79
CA ASP A 55 26.73 -22.79 5.20
C ASP A 55 27.00 -21.88 4.00
N ALA A 56 26.64 -22.36 2.80
CA ALA A 56 26.89 -21.70 1.53
C ALA A 56 26.40 -20.27 1.56
N GLY A 57 27.32 -19.35 1.28
CA GLY A 57 27.02 -17.93 1.24
C GLY A 57 27.07 -17.23 2.60
N THR A 58 27.61 -17.86 3.65
CA THR A 58 27.93 -17.19 4.93
C THR A 58 29.41 -16.79 4.93
N TYR A 59 29.74 -15.63 5.49
CA TYR A 59 31.13 -15.20 5.62
C TYR A 59 31.76 -15.68 6.93
N ASP A 60 32.93 -16.30 6.84
CA ASP A 60 33.74 -16.72 7.99
C ASP A 60 35.20 -16.24 7.86
N ILE A 61 35.97 -16.46 8.92
CA ILE A 61 37.38 -16.13 9.04
C ILE A 61 38.19 -17.41 9.10
N GLU A 62 39.18 -17.55 8.20
CA GLU A 62 40.11 -18.68 8.21
C GLU A 62 41.55 -18.21 8.48
N GLY A 63 42.38 -19.09 9.07
CA GLY A 63 43.83 -18.89 9.21
C GLY A 63 44.32 -18.25 10.52
N THR A 64 45.59 -17.84 10.51
CA THR A 64 46.34 -17.31 11.67
C THR A 64 45.81 -15.92 12.06
N GLY A 65 44.88 -15.89 13.02
CA GLY A 65 44.23 -14.66 13.50
C GLY A 65 42.72 -14.78 13.68
N ALA A 66 42.12 -15.90 13.26
CA ALA A 66 40.74 -16.28 13.54
C ALA A 66 40.58 -16.57 15.05
N THR A 67 40.10 -15.56 15.78
CA THR A 67 39.73 -15.71 17.19
C THR A 67 38.20 -15.70 17.31
N LEU A 68 37.67 -16.46 18.27
CA LEU A 68 36.23 -16.52 18.57
C LEU A 68 35.52 -15.13 18.56
N PRO A 69 36.07 -14.07 19.19
CA PRO A 69 35.45 -12.74 19.15
C PRO A 69 35.40 -12.12 17.75
N LYS A 70 36.44 -12.31 16.93
CA LYS A 70 36.47 -11.75 15.57
C LYS A 70 35.52 -12.50 14.66
N THR A 71 35.46 -13.82 14.76
CA THR A 71 34.51 -14.66 14.02
C THR A 71 33.07 -14.24 14.33
N GLY A 72 32.73 -14.08 15.62
CA GLY A 72 31.43 -13.55 16.02
C GLY A 72 31.12 -12.16 15.45
N ALA A 73 32.12 -11.27 15.37
CA ALA A 73 31.94 -9.94 14.78
C ALA A 73 31.67 -9.99 13.27
N VAL A 74 32.31 -10.90 12.54
CA VAL A 74 32.05 -11.10 11.10
C VAL A 74 30.65 -11.67 10.88
N TYR A 75 30.23 -12.69 11.63
CA TYR A 75 28.87 -13.21 11.55
C TYR A 75 27.80 -12.16 11.88
N ALA A 76 28.01 -11.36 12.93
CA ALA A 76 27.08 -10.29 13.29
C ALA A 76 27.00 -9.20 12.21
N ALA A 77 28.16 -8.82 11.63
CA ALA A 77 28.20 -7.86 10.53
C ALA A 77 27.52 -8.40 9.28
N ASP A 78 27.72 -9.68 8.95
CA ASP A 78 27.11 -10.33 7.80
C ASP A 78 25.60 -10.42 7.94
N LEU A 79 25.11 -10.84 9.11
CA LEU A 79 23.69 -10.83 9.42
C LEU A 79 23.09 -9.42 9.32
N ALA A 80 23.74 -8.42 9.92
CA ALA A 80 23.28 -7.04 9.85
C ALA A 80 23.23 -6.53 8.41
N LEU A 81 24.24 -6.84 7.61
CA LEU A 81 24.30 -6.45 6.21
C LEU A 81 23.20 -7.14 5.40
N LEU A 82 22.97 -8.44 5.61
CA LEU A 82 21.88 -9.17 4.96
C LEU A 82 20.52 -8.56 5.28
N VAL A 83 20.24 -8.29 6.56
CA VAL A 83 18.97 -7.70 6.99
C VAL A 83 18.78 -6.31 6.38
N VAL A 84 19.78 -5.44 6.45
CA VAL A 84 19.69 -4.07 5.92
C VAL A 84 19.61 -4.07 4.40
N GLY A 85 20.49 -4.82 3.74
CA GLY A 85 20.63 -4.85 2.28
C GLY A 85 19.51 -5.58 1.54
N THR A 86 18.77 -6.46 2.22
CA THR A 86 17.62 -7.17 1.62
C THR A 86 16.31 -6.63 2.17
N VAL A 87 15.96 -7.00 3.41
CA VAL A 87 14.69 -6.65 4.07
C VAL A 87 14.55 -5.15 4.25
N GLY A 88 15.62 -4.45 4.66
CA GLY A 88 15.62 -3.00 4.84
C GLY A 88 15.31 -2.26 3.53
N VAL A 89 16.00 -2.60 2.45
CA VAL A 89 15.76 -2.00 1.12
C VAL A 89 14.37 -2.35 0.60
N ALA A 90 13.93 -3.60 0.76
CA ALA A 90 12.57 -4.00 0.38
C ALA A 90 11.52 -3.18 1.13
N ALA A 91 11.66 -3.02 2.45
CA ALA A 91 10.76 -2.21 3.26
C ALA A 91 10.72 -0.75 2.78
N LEU A 92 11.89 -0.16 2.49
CA LEU A 92 12.00 1.22 2.02
C LEU A 92 11.35 1.47 0.66
N VAL A 93 11.29 0.47 -0.21
CA VAL A 93 10.72 0.61 -1.56
C VAL A 93 9.25 0.20 -1.59
N PHE A 94 8.92 -0.97 -1.04
CA PHE A 94 7.58 -1.55 -1.17
C PHE A 94 6.57 -0.96 -0.18
N ILE A 95 6.97 -0.52 1.02
CA ILE A 95 6.01 0.10 1.96
C ILE A 95 5.48 1.42 1.39
N PRO A 96 6.31 2.37 0.93
CA PRO A 96 5.79 3.59 0.31
C PRO A 96 4.98 3.31 -0.95
N ALA A 97 5.41 2.38 -1.80
CA ALA A 97 4.67 2.00 -3.01
C ALA A 97 3.28 1.44 -2.67
N PHE A 98 3.19 0.58 -1.65
CA PHE A 98 1.93 0.06 -1.14
C PHE A 98 1.02 1.17 -0.60
N LEU A 99 1.57 2.10 0.19
CA LEU A 99 0.82 3.25 0.70
C LEU A 99 0.27 4.14 -0.42
N VAL A 100 1.06 4.37 -1.48
CA VAL A 100 0.62 5.13 -2.66
C VAL A 100 -0.47 4.39 -3.42
N ALA A 101 -0.34 3.08 -3.63
CA ALA A 101 -1.35 2.27 -4.31
C ALA A 101 -2.69 2.27 -3.54
N GLU A 102 -2.66 2.02 -2.23
CA GLU A 102 -3.85 1.96 -1.36
C GLU A 102 -4.51 3.33 -1.13
N SER A 103 -3.76 4.42 -1.31
CA SER A 103 -4.29 5.78 -1.17
C SER A 103 -5.30 6.15 -2.26
N GLY A 104 -5.28 5.44 -3.39
CA GLY A 104 -6.05 5.81 -4.59
C GLY A 104 -5.40 6.93 -5.41
N ALA A 105 -4.18 7.38 -5.07
CA ALA A 105 -3.48 8.45 -5.77
C ALA A 105 -3.22 8.14 -7.26
N LEU A 106 -3.13 6.85 -7.62
CA LEU A 106 -2.92 6.42 -9.01
C LEU A 106 -4.22 6.36 -9.82
N LEU A 107 -5.40 6.28 -9.17
CA LEU A 107 -6.70 6.07 -9.85
C LEU A 107 -6.98 7.09 -10.97
N PRO A 108 -6.69 8.40 -10.83
CA PRO A 108 -6.90 9.35 -11.92
C PRO A 108 -6.02 9.06 -13.15
N LEU A 109 -4.81 8.54 -12.94
CA LEU A 109 -3.91 8.13 -14.03
C LEU A 109 -4.39 6.82 -14.65
N GLU A 110 -4.79 5.85 -13.83
CA GLU A 110 -5.34 4.58 -14.30
C GLU A 110 -6.59 4.82 -15.15
N GLY A 111 -7.53 5.64 -14.67
CA GLY A 111 -8.74 5.97 -15.40
C GLY A 111 -8.52 6.72 -16.71
N ARG A 112 -7.46 7.54 -16.81
CA ARG A 112 -7.06 8.16 -18.09
C ARG A 112 -6.53 7.16 -19.11
N ILE A 113 -5.85 6.11 -18.65
CA ILE A 113 -5.22 5.10 -19.52
C ILE A 113 -6.24 4.04 -19.92
N THR A 114 -7.02 3.53 -18.97
CA THR A 114 -8.04 2.51 -19.22
C THR A 114 -9.30 3.11 -19.85
N GLY A 115 -9.49 4.42 -19.76
CA GLY A 115 -10.73 5.10 -20.19
C GLY A 115 -11.90 4.88 -19.23
N ARG A 116 -11.66 4.25 -18.07
CA ARG A 116 -12.67 3.95 -17.05
C ARG A 116 -12.38 4.80 -15.82
N SER A 117 -13.13 5.87 -15.64
CA SER A 117 -12.86 6.86 -14.60
C SER A 117 -14.16 7.35 -13.96
N VAL A 118 -14.11 7.59 -12.65
CA VAL A 118 -15.20 8.20 -11.90
C VAL A 118 -14.62 9.35 -11.09
N ALA A 119 -15.17 10.55 -11.29
CA ALA A 119 -15.00 11.65 -10.36
C ALA A 119 -16.08 11.55 -9.27
N MET A 120 -15.70 11.75 -8.01
CA MET A 120 -16.62 11.66 -6.89
C MET A 120 -16.51 12.86 -5.97
N ARG A 121 -17.64 13.29 -5.43
CA ARG A 121 -17.71 14.34 -4.42
C ARG A 121 -18.72 13.99 -3.34
N ALA A 122 -18.31 14.06 -2.08
CA ALA A 122 -19.24 14.00 -0.95
C ALA A 122 -20.05 15.30 -0.89
N VAL A 123 -21.37 15.19 -0.76
CA VAL A 123 -22.30 16.31 -0.68
C VAL A 123 -22.53 16.63 0.80
N GLY A 124 -21.75 17.58 1.32
CA GLY A 124 -21.88 18.09 2.69
C GLY A 124 -21.33 17.16 3.77
N THR A 125 -21.77 17.41 5.01
CA THR A 125 -21.42 16.63 6.20
C THR A 125 -22.64 15.87 6.69
N ALA A 126 -22.51 14.56 6.86
CA ALA A 126 -23.58 13.74 7.44
C ALA A 126 -23.68 14.00 8.95
N THR A 127 -24.88 13.95 9.52
CA THR A 127 -25.11 14.06 10.97
C THR A 127 -25.69 12.77 11.53
N MET A 128 -25.20 12.34 12.69
CA MET A 128 -25.62 11.10 13.36
C MET A 128 -25.74 11.32 14.87
N ALA A 129 -26.68 10.63 15.53
CA ALA A 129 -26.77 10.63 16.99
C ALA A 129 -25.69 9.71 17.61
N SER A 130 -25.24 9.98 18.85
CA SER A 130 -24.22 9.17 19.54
C SER A 130 -24.71 7.82 20.07
N ALA A 131 -25.95 7.43 19.78
CA ALA A 131 -26.52 6.11 20.04
C ALA A 131 -26.49 5.28 18.73
N PRO A 132 -26.85 3.97 18.73
CA PRO A 132 -27.00 3.21 17.49
C PRO A 132 -27.88 4.00 16.52
N GLY A 133 -27.28 4.45 15.42
CA GLY A 133 -27.83 5.52 14.62
C GLY A 133 -27.54 5.29 13.15
N LYS A 134 -28.60 5.42 12.33
CA LYS A 134 -28.46 5.44 10.88
C LYS A 134 -28.41 6.88 10.40
N ALA A 135 -27.44 7.19 9.57
CA ALA A 135 -27.37 8.47 8.88
C ALA A 135 -27.33 8.25 7.37
N LYS A 136 -27.54 9.31 6.61
CA LYS A 136 -27.44 9.30 5.14
C LYS A 136 -26.40 10.30 4.70
N LEU A 137 -25.54 9.89 3.78
CA LEU A 137 -24.58 10.77 3.13
C LEU A 137 -24.87 10.82 1.64
N GLY A 138 -25.09 12.02 1.11
CA GLY A 138 -25.17 12.24 -0.33
C GLY A 138 -23.77 12.21 -0.94
N VAL A 139 -23.63 11.52 -2.07
CA VAL A 139 -22.40 11.46 -2.87
C VAL A 139 -22.78 11.68 -4.32
N GLU A 140 -22.09 12.60 -4.98
CA GLU A 140 -22.21 12.80 -6.42
C GLU A 140 -21.10 12.00 -7.11
N ALA A 141 -21.49 11.05 -7.95
CA ALA A 141 -20.59 10.29 -8.80
C ALA A 141 -20.77 10.74 -10.24
N VAL A 142 -19.66 11.00 -10.93
CA VAL A 142 -19.63 11.43 -12.33
C VAL A 142 -18.73 10.49 -13.10
N ASN A 143 -19.23 9.85 -14.15
CA ASN A 143 -18.39 9.10 -15.06
C ASN A 143 -17.70 10.07 -16.02
N ASP A 144 -16.44 10.39 -15.75
CA ASP A 144 -15.57 11.21 -16.60
C ASP A 144 -14.69 10.37 -17.54
N GLY A 145 -14.93 9.05 -17.57
CA GLY A 145 -14.35 8.12 -18.52
C GLY A 145 -14.98 8.17 -19.91
N ARG A 146 -14.55 7.24 -20.76
CA ARG A 146 -15.05 7.05 -22.14
C ARG A 146 -16.04 5.88 -22.23
N GLU A 147 -15.98 4.96 -21.28
CA GLU A 147 -16.82 3.75 -21.22
C GLU A 147 -17.96 3.90 -20.21
N GLY A 148 -19.11 3.30 -20.52
CA GLY A 148 -20.19 3.14 -19.55
C GLY A 148 -19.81 2.14 -18.46
N LEU A 149 -20.07 2.48 -17.21
CA LEU A 149 -19.73 1.68 -16.05
C LEU A 149 -20.99 1.00 -15.50
N ARG A 150 -20.86 -0.27 -15.12
CA ARG A 150 -21.96 -1.08 -14.60
C ARG A 150 -21.64 -1.62 -13.22
N GLN A 151 -22.69 -1.97 -12.47
CA GLN A 151 -22.57 -2.54 -11.13
C GLN A 151 -21.66 -1.68 -10.25
N CYS A 152 -21.92 -0.39 -10.24
CA CYS A 152 -21.26 0.58 -9.39
C CYS A 152 -21.88 0.60 -8.00
N ARG A 153 -21.06 0.82 -6.97
CA ARG A 153 -21.50 1.00 -5.59
C ARG A 153 -20.58 1.98 -4.89
N ALA A 154 -21.17 2.90 -4.14
CA ALA A 154 -20.44 3.80 -3.25
C ALA A 154 -20.42 3.20 -1.84
N THR A 155 -19.25 3.10 -1.22
CA THR A 155 -19.09 2.50 0.12
C THR A 155 -18.13 3.30 0.96
N VAL A 156 -18.28 3.22 2.29
CA VAL A 156 -17.25 3.68 3.22
C VAL A 156 -15.98 2.83 3.03
N ASP A 157 -14.84 3.49 2.88
CA ASP A 157 -13.55 2.84 2.67
C ASP A 157 -12.90 2.49 4.01
N GLY A 158 -12.81 1.20 4.29
CA GLY A 158 -12.22 0.64 5.50
C GLY A 158 -13.16 0.66 6.72
N TYR A 159 -12.82 -0.16 7.70
CA TYR A 159 -13.50 -0.28 8.98
C TYR A 159 -12.47 -0.14 10.10
N THR A 160 -12.44 1.02 10.77
CA THR A 160 -11.35 1.36 11.70
C THR A 160 -11.87 2.06 12.96
N SER A 161 -11.12 2.02 14.05
CA SER A 161 -11.45 2.83 15.23
C SER A 161 -11.46 4.34 14.91
N ARG A 162 -10.64 4.78 13.95
CA ARG A 162 -10.51 6.19 13.53
C ARG A 162 -11.74 6.73 12.82
N ASN A 163 -12.48 5.89 12.11
CA ASN A 163 -13.77 6.26 11.52
C ASN A 163 -14.96 5.88 12.42
N GLY A 164 -14.70 5.53 13.70
CA GLY A 164 -15.75 5.14 14.64
C GLY A 164 -16.43 3.83 14.30
N TYR A 165 -15.72 2.92 13.61
CA TYR A 165 -16.28 1.68 13.09
C TYR A 165 -17.51 1.91 12.19
N LEU A 166 -17.47 3.01 11.43
CA LEU A 166 -18.50 3.35 10.49
C LEU A 166 -18.46 2.38 9.32
N HIS A 167 -19.61 1.81 8.99
CA HIS A 167 -19.81 1.15 7.71
C HIS A 167 -20.95 1.82 6.96
N GLY A 168 -20.92 1.69 5.64
CA GLY A 168 -21.98 2.24 4.83
C GLY A 168 -21.84 1.89 3.37
N SER A 169 -22.99 1.78 2.72
CA SER A 169 -23.03 1.47 1.31
C SER A 169 -24.27 2.04 0.64
N SER A 170 -24.16 2.37 -0.63
CA SER A 170 -25.30 2.64 -1.50
C SER A 170 -25.91 1.35 -2.03
N ALA A 171 -27.09 1.48 -2.63
CA ALA A 171 -27.59 0.52 -3.62
C ALA A 171 -26.64 0.47 -4.83
N TRP A 172 -26.70 -0.63 -5.59
CA TRP A 172 -26.01 -0.76 -6.86
C TRP A 172 -26.62 0.19 -7.89
N PHE A 173 -25.78 0.74 -8.76
CA PHE A 173 -26.19 1.63 -9.85
C PHE A 173 -25.28 1.46 -11.06
N ASP A 174 -25.73 1.95 -12.21
CA ASP A 174 -24.91 2.07 -13.41
C ASP A 174 -24.64 3.55 -13.67
N LEU A 175 -23.55 3.84 -14.40
CA LEU A 175 -23.17 5.18 -14.83
C LEU A 175 -22.85 5.17 -16.33
N ALA A 176 -23.72 5.76 -17.14
CA ALA A 176 -23.42 6.03 -18.54
C ALA A 176 -22.27 7.05 -18.67
N THR A 177 -21.62 7.07 -19.83
CA THR A 177 -20.52 8.01 -20.13
C THR A 177 -21.01 9.46 -19.96
N GLY A 178 -20.29 10.26 -19.16
CA GLY A 178 -20.66 11.65 -18.84
C GLY A 178 -21.84 11.81 -17.87
N GLU A 179 -22.45 10.70 -17.41
CA GLU A 179 -23.56 10.75 -16.48
C GLU A 179 -23.08 11.23 -15.11
N ARG A 180 -23.92 12.09 -14.50
CA ARG A 180 -23.79 12.54 -13.13
C ARG A 180 -24.96 11.99 -12.32
N ARG A 181 -24.65 11.27 -11.25
CA ARG A 181 -25.64 10.59 -10.42
C ARG A 181 -25.46 10.96 -8.96
N ALA A 182 -26.54 11.43 -8.35
CA ALA A 182 -26.64 11.54 -6.91
C ALA A 182 -26.92 10.16 -6.31
N VAL A 183 -26.06 9.74 -5.40
CA VAL A 183 -26.08 8.44 -4.73
C VAL A 183 -26.15 8.69 -3.24
N GLU A 184 -27.00 7.93 -2.54
CA GLU A 184 -27.12 8.02 -1.09
C GLU A 184 -26.44 6.80 -0.45
N ILE A 185 -25.55 7.05 0.51
CA ILE A 185 -24.92 6.03 1.32
C ILE A 185 -25.66 5.98 2.67
N ALA A 186 -26.23 4.81 2.97
CA ALA A 186 -26.72 4.54 4.32
C ALA A 186 -25.52 4.26 5.23
N LEU A 187 -25.29 5.14 6.18
CA LEU A 187 -24.24 5.06 7.20
C LEU A 187 -24.80 4.41 8.46
N ASP A 188 -24.03 3.52 9.05
CA ASP A 188 -24.39 2.80 10.27
C ASP A 188 -23.13 2.60 11.13
N ALA A 189 -23.29 2.86 12.43
CA ALA A 189 -22.22 2.77 13.42
C ALA A 189 -22.79 2.31 14.77
N VAL A 190 -22.09 1.37 15.40
CA VAL A 190 -22.45 0.85 16.72
C VAL A 190 -21.76 1.71 17.77
N ASN A 191 -22.51 2.64 18.40
CA ASN A 191 -22.04 3.59 19.41
C ASN A 191 -20.90 4.52 18.93
N PRO A 192 -21.18 5.39 17.95
CA PRO A 192 -20.16 6.31 17.47
C PRO A 192 -19.79 7.35 18.56
N PRO A 193 -18.50 7.60 18.82
CA PRO A 193 -18.09 8.64 19.77
C PRO A 193 -18.53 10.02 19.28
N ALA A 194 -18.92 10.91 20.19
CA ALA A 194 -19.31 12.27 19.83
C ALA A 194 -18.13 13.04 19.19
N GLY A 195 -18.42 13.93 18.24
CA GLY A 195 -17.42 14.73 17.56
C GLY A 195 -17.48 14.64 16.03
N GLU A 196 -16.48 15.24 15.37
CA GLU A 196 -16.35 15.19 13.92
C GLU A 196 -15.36 14.10 13.50
N HIS A 197 -15.82 13.18 12.67
CA HIS A 197 -15.06 12.05 12.16
C HIS A 197 -14.82 12.21 10.67
N ARG A 198 -13.56 12.11 10.26
CA ARG A 198 -13.18 12.08 8.85
C ARG A 198 -13.01 10.64 8.40
N PHE A 199 -13.59 10.31 7.25
CA PHE A 199 -13.49 8.99 6.65
C PHE A 199 -13.43 9.13 5.14
N ARG A 200 -13.08 8.05 4.46
CA ARG A 200 -13.05 8.00 3.01
C ARG A 200 -14.27 7.25 2.50
N VAL A 201 -14.79 7.70 1.37
CA VAL A 201 -15.75 6.97 0.56
C VAL A 201 -15.02 6.51 -0.70
N LYS A 202 -15.36 5.33 -1.20
CA LYS A 202 -14.91 4.83 -2.50
C LYS A 202 -16.10 4.49 -3.39
N VAL A 203 -15.91 4.60 -4.70
CA VAL A 203 -16.81 4.01 -5.71
C VAL A 203 -16.09 2.86 -6.39
N GLU A 204 -16.76 1.72 -6.41
CA GLU A 204 -16.29 0.51 -7.09
C GLU A 204 -17.32 0.10 -8.14
N CYS A 205 -16.88 -0.22 -9.36
CA CYS A 205 -17.74 -0.72 -10.43
C CYS A 205 -17.17 -2.05 -10.94
N ALA A 206 -18.00 -3.10 -10.99
CA ALA A 206 -17.58 -4.45 -11.39
C ALA A 206 -16.32 -4.95 -10.63
N ASN A 207 -16.25 -4.68 -9.32
CA ASN A 207 -15.11 -4.99 -8.42
C ASN A 207 -13.82 -4.23 -8.70
N GLU A 208 -13.86 -3.18 -9.52
CA GLU A 208 -12.74 -2.28 -9.73
C GLU A 208 -12.97 -0.98 -8.98
N ARG A 209 -12.00 -0.57 -8.15
CA ARG A 209 -12.03 0.71 -7.44
C ARG A 209 -11.70 1.82 -8.43
N LEU A 210 -12.62 2.78 -8.61
CA LEU A 210 -12.47 3.84 -9.62
C LEU A 210 -12.36 5.24 -9.04
N ALA A 211 -12.85 5.47 -7.82
CA ALA A 211 -12.78 6.78 -7.18
C ALA A 211 -12.68 6.68 -5.66
N VAL A 212 -12.06 7.68 -5.05
CA VAL A 212 -11.98 7.85 -3.59
C VAL A 212 -12.13 9.33 -3.26
N THR A 213 -12.89 9.66 -2.23
CA THR A 213 -13.03 11.03 -1.72
C THR A 213 -13.06 11.01 -0.20
N ASP A 214 -12.59 12.08 0.41
CA ASP A 214 -12.82 12.32 1.83
C ASP A 214 -14.26 12.79 2.08
N ALA A 215 -14.80 12.41 3.23
CA ALA A 215 -16.10 12.80 3.75
C ALA A 215 -16.00 13.03 5.28
N SER A 216 -16.97 13.76 5.82
CA SER A 216 -17.07 14.02 7.25
C SER A 216 -18.44 13.63 7.82
N LEU A 217 -18.41 13.09 9.03
CA LEU A 217 -19.57 12.73 9.85
C LEU A 217 -19.50 13.51 11.15
N ARG A 218 -20.57 14.23 11.49
CA ARG A 218 -20.71 14.87 12.78
C ARG A 218 -21.64 14.06 13.67
N VAL A 219 -21.10 13.55 14.77
CA VAL A 219 -21.84 12.78 15.76
C VAL A 219 -22.23 13.71 16.91
N THR A 220 -23.52 13.90 17.11
CA THR A 220 -24.07 14.74 18.19
C THR A 220 -24.27 13.90 19.45
N ALA A 221 -23.81 14.41 20.59
CA ALA A 221 -24.05 13.78 21.89
C ALA A 221 -25.55 13.64 22.16
N SER A 222 -25.97 12.48 22.66
CA SER A 222 -27.29 12.26 23.25
C SER A 222 -27.42 13.16 24.47
N ARG A 223 -28.44 14.02 24.48
CA ARG A 223 -28.83 14.76 25.67
C ARG A 223 -29.45 13.84 26.71
#